data_AF-A0A523YC49-F1
#
_entry.id   AF-A0A523YC49-F1
#
_cell.length_a   1.000
_cell.length_b   1.000
_cell.length_c   1.000
_cell.angle_alpha   90.00
_cell.angle_beta   90.00
_cell.angle_gamma   90.00
#
_symmetry.space_group_name_H-M   'P 1'
#
loop_
_entity.id
_entity.type
_entity.pdbx_description
1 polymer ?
#
loop_
_entity_poly.entity_id
_entity_poly.type
_entity_poly.pdbx_seq_one_letter_code
_entity_poly.pdbx_strand_id
1 'polypeptide(L)'
;MRLEKCAPEVWMCNHCSMCTETISDEAGWYRTCPVYRQLRFEDSSARGHNTIAFYLLEGSLQYSKRVADCVYDCTTCASCEEICKPFGNVIAKIGGSDLKTIVPPIMSAFGAALDPLRSVEIVEAMRADCVDLGLQSEQIKKMAASTEKNYNPYEEPHANRLKWAEGLDIPQTADTVLFVGCTSSYRRQEIAVSTAKILEAAGSKFAVLPDEWCCGSPLLRTGNVDIAEKMVRHNVDLLKEKKVKSLEAICAE
;
A
#
# COMPACT_ATOMS: atom_id res chain seq x y z
N MET A 1 -10.19 -11.62 14.23
CA MET A 1 -9.76 -11.45 12.82
C MET A 1 -9.17 -10.05 12.65
N ARG A 2 -8.16 -9.87 11.81
CA ARG A 2 -7.55 -8.56 11.50
C ARG A 2 -8.57 -7.57 10.94
N LEU A 3 -9.57 -8.03 10.18
CA LEU A 3 -10.69 -7.23 9.67
C LEU A 3 -11.49 -6.50 10.77
N GLU A 4 -11.56 -7.05 11.99
CA GLU A 4 -12.29 -6.42 13.11
C GLU A 4 -11.79 -5.01 13.45
N LYS A 5 -10.56 -4.67 13.06
CA LYS A 5 -10.02 -3.31 13.26
C LYS A 5 -10.60 -2.29 12.29
N CYS A 6 -11.06 -2.72 11.11
CA CYS A 6 -11.66 -1.88 10.07
C CYS A 6 -13.19 -1.85 10.16
N ALA A 7 -13.71 -2.37 11.27
CA ALA A 7 -15.10 -2.39 11.64
C ALA A 7 -15.80 -1.06 11.29
N PRO A 8 -15.48 0.09 11.92
CA PRO A 8 -16.17 1.36 11.67
C PRO A 8 -16.23 1.74 10.19
N GLU A 9 -15.15 1.53 9.45
CA GLU A 9 -15.07 1.80 8.02
C GLU A 9 -16.03 0.91 7.24
N VAL A 10 -16.16 -0.37 7.57
CA VAL A 10 -17.07 -1.28 6.86
C VAL A 10 -18.51 -0.77 6.90
N TRP A 11 -19.00 -0.33 8.06
CA TRP A 11 -20.38 0.16 8.22
C TRP A 11 -20.69 1.51 7.55
N MET A 12 -19.69 2.21 7.02
CA MET A 12 -19.86 3.54 6.40
C MET A 12 -20.29 3.48 4.92
N CYS A 13 -20.22 2.30 4.30
CA CYS A 13 -20.63 2.13 2.91
C CYS A 13 -22.15 2.24 2.74
N ASN A 14 -22.61 3.15 1.88
CA ASN A 14 -24.02 3.30 1.53
C ASN A 14 -24.42 2.59 0.22
N HIS A 15 -23.54 1.73 -0.32
CA HIS A 15 -23.77 0.93 -1.53
C HIS A 15 -24.12 1.71 -2.82
N CYS A 16 -23.75 3.00 -2.91
CA CYS A 16 -24.04 3.87 -4.06
C CYS A 16 -23.35 3.49 -5.38
N SER A 17 -22.39 2.57 -5.38
CA SER A 17 -21.60 2.13 -6.56
C SER A 17 -20.65 3.16 -7.16
N MET A 18 -20.31 4.25 -6.46
CA MET A 18 -19.38 5.24 -7.02
C MET A 18 -17.99 4.66 -7.32
N CYS A 19 -17.61 3.63 -6.57
CA CYS A 19 -16.38 2.89 -6.70
C CYS A 19 -16.30 1.97 -7.93
N THR A 20 -17.34 1.85 -8.76
CA THR A 20 -17.34 0.98 -9.95
C THR A 20 -16.91 1.75 -11.21
N GLU A 21 -17.85 2.23 -12.02
CA GLU A 21 -17.61 2.97 -13.27
C GLU A 21 -18.27 4.34 -13.25
N THR A 22 -18.16 5.06 -12.13
CA THR A 22 -18.67 6.44 -12.11
C THR A 22 -17.91 7.31 -13.10
N ILE A 23 -18.67 8.12 -13.82
CA ILE A 23 -18.17 9.11 -14.76
C ILE A 23 -18.78 10.45 -14.35
N SER A 24 -17.91 11.44 -14.13
CA SER A 24 -18.29 12.83 -13.88
C SER A 24 -17.27 13.73 -14.53
N ASP A 25 -17.65 14.36 -15.64
CA ASP A 25 -16.79 15.33 -16.34
C ASP A 25 -16.46 16.53 -15.44
N GLU A 26 -17.45 16.99 -14.67
CA GLU A 26 -17.32 18.11 -13.74
C GLU A 26 -16.30 17.84 -12.62
N ALA A 27 -16.25 16.60 -12.12
CA ALA A 27 -15.33 16.18 -11.07
C ALA A 27 -14.03 15.54 -11.60
N GLY A 28 -13.89 15.40 -12.93
CA GLY A 28 -12.76 14.71 -13.55
C GLY A 28 -12.69 13.21 -13.25
N TRP A 29 -13.81 12.59 -12.87
CA TRP A 29 -13.86 11.17 -12.51
C TRP A 29 -14.18 10.34 -13.73
N TYR A 30 -13.33 9.36 -14.03
CA TYR A 30 -13.51 8.48 -15.18
C TYR A 30 -13.16 7.04 -14.85
N ARG A 31 -14.16 6.15 -14.83
CA ARG A 31 -13.95 4.69 -14.75
C ARG A 31 -13.15 4.29 -13.51
N THR A 32 -13.72 4.58 -12.34
CA THR A 32 -13.11 4.46 -11.01
C THR A 32 -12.31 3.17 -10.80
N CYS A 33 -12.94 2.00 -10.91
CA CYS A 33 -12.28 0.73 -10.65
C CYS A 33 -11.84 0.07 -11.97
N PRO A 34 -10.52 -0.09 -12.20
CA PRO A 34 -10.03 -0.75 -13.39
C PRO A 34 -10.35 -2.25 -13.41
N VAL A 35 -10.45 -2.90 -12.24
CA VAL A 35 -10.75 -4.33 -12.11
C VAL A 35 -12.19 -4.62 -12.49
N TYR A 36 -13.15 -3.90 -11.87
CA TYR A 36 -14.57 -4.02 -12.20
C TYR A 36 -14.84 -3.78 -13.69
N ARG A 37 -14.13 -2.82 -14.30
CA ARG A 37 -14.24 -2.54 -15.74
C ARG A 37 -13.89 -3.74 -16.62
N GLN A 38 -13.00 -4.63 -16.17
CA GLN A 38 -12.64 -5.85 -16.89
C GLN A 38 -13.55 -7.02 -16.51
N LEU A 39 -13.73 -7.26 -15.22
CA LEU A 39 -14.42 -8.46 -14.72
C LEU A 39 -15.94 -8.35 -14.74
N ARG A 40 -16.48 -7.13 -14.66
CA ARG A 40 -17.93 -6.83 -14.68
C ARG A 40 -18.74 -7.54 -13.60
N PHE A 41 -18.08 -7.93 -12.52
CA PHE A 41 -18.70 -8.59 -11.39
C PHE A 41 -18.49 -7.77 -10.11
N GLU A 42 -19.54 -7.63 -9.31
CA GLU A 42 -19.58 -6.64 -8.23
C GLU A 42 -18.62 -6.94 -7.08
N ASP A 43 -18.37 -8.22 -6.82
CA ASP A 43 -17.45 -8.72 -5.80
C ASP A 43 -15.99 -8.25 -5.98
N SER A 44 -15.64 -7.78 -7.18
CA SER A 44 -14.33 -7.25 -7.54
C SER A 44 -14.20 -5.73 -7.34
N SER A 45 -15.31 -5.05 -7.02
CA SER A 45 -15.35 -3.62 -6.72
C SER A 45 -15.20 -3.36 -5.22
N ALA A 46 -14.85 -2.12 -4.84
CA ALA A 46 -14.76 -1.76 -3.42
C ALA A 46 -16.08 -1.93 -2.66
N ARG A 47 -17.23 -1.75 -3.33
CA ARG A 47 -18.56 -2.03 -2.75
C ARG A 47 -18.75 -3.53 -2.51
N GLY A 48 -18.34 -4.36 -3.47
CA GLY A 48 -18.36 -5.81 -3.30
C GLY A 48 -17.47 -6.27 -2.15
N HIS A 49 -16.25 -5.77 -2.08
CA HIS A 49 -15.31 -6.04 -0.98
C HIS A 49 -15.87 -5.59 0.37
N ASN A 50 -16.48 -4.42 0.44
CA ASN A 50 -17.14 -3.95 1.66
C ASN A 50 -18.35 -4.83 2.04
N THR A 51 -19.14 -5.28 1.07
CA THR A 51 -20.26 -6.20 1.30
C THR A 51 -19.77 -7.55 1.85
N ILE A 52 -18.68 -8.08 1.29
CA ILE A 52 -18.01 -9.28 1.78
C ILE A 52 -17.54 -9.06 3.21
N ALA A 53 -16.84 -7.96 3.47
CA ALA A 53 -16.35 -7.60 4.80
C ALA A 53 -17.49 -7.49 5.83
N PHE A 54 -18.60 -6.84 5.47
CA PHE A 54 -19.78 -6.72 6.32
C PHE A 54 -20.32 -8.08 6.75
N TYR A 55 -20.55 -8.98 5.79
CA TYR A 55 -21.07 -10.32 6.11
C TYR A 55 -20.06 -11.22 6.83
N LEU A 56 -18.76 -11.00 6.65
CA LEU A 56 -17.72 -11.66 7.44
C LEU A 56 -17.76 -11.19 8.91
N LEU A 57 -17.94 -9.88 9.14
CA LEU A 57 -18.04 -9.30 10.49
C LEU A 57 -19.33 -9.71 11.21
N GLU A 58 -20.46 -9.78 10.49
CA GLU A 58 -21.74 -10.27 11.02
C GLU A 58 -21.74 -11.81 11.22
N GLY A 59 -20.73 -12.52 10.71
CA GLY A 59 -20.60 -13.97 10.83
C GLY A 59 -21.49 -14.79 9.89
N SER A 60 -22.30 -14.14 9.05
CA SER A 60 -23.16 -14.80 8.05
C SER A 60 -22.41 -15.27 6.79
N LEU A 61 -21.19 -14.79 6.58
CA LEU A 61 -20.25 -15.28 5.57
C LEU A 61 -18.98 -15.78 6.28
N GLN A 62 -18.36 -16.80 5.70
CA GLN A 62 -17.08 -17.35 6.19
C GLN A 62 -16.02 -17.20 5.11
N TYR A 63 -14.77 -17.02 5.53
CA TYR A 63 -13.65 -17.05 4.62
C TYR A 63 -13.59 -18.40 3.89
N SER A 64 -13.32 -18.33 2.60
CA SER A 64 -13.16 -19.49 1.72
C SER A 64 -12.21 -19.12 0.60
N LYS A 65 -11.75 -20.11 -0.18
CA LYS A 65 -10.91 -19.84 -1.36
C LYS A 65 -11.58 -18.85 -2.32
N ARG A 66 -12.90 -18.98 -2.55
CA ARG A 66 -13.64 -18.07 -3.43
C ARG A 66 -13.64 -16.62 -2.91
N VAL A 67 -13.85 -16.45 -1.60
CA VAL A 67 -13.79 -15.12 -0.96
C VAL A 67 -12.38 -14.54 -1.07
N ALA A 68 -11.35 -15.34 -0.80
CA ALA A 68 -9.96 -14.93 -0.94
C ALA A 68 -9.65 -14.50 -2.39
N ASP A 69 -10.06 -15.28 -3.39
CA ASP A 69 -9.88 -14.95 -4.81
C ASP A 69 -10.49 -13.56 -5.13
N CYS A 70 -11.72 -13.25 -4.65
CA CYS A 70 -12.34 -11.92 -4.81
C CYS A 70 -11.49 -10.79 -4.22
N VAL A 71 -10.98 -10.99 -3.01
CA VAL A 71 -10.22 -9.98 -2.26
C VAL A 71 -8.85 -9.74 -2.92
N TYR A 72 -8.24 -10.78 -3.48
CA TYR A 72 -6.96 -10.67 -4.19
C TYR A 72 -7.07 -10.08 -5.60
N ASP A 73 -8.26 -10.01 -6.20
CA ASP A 73 -8.47 -9.30 -7.48
C ASP A 73 -8.26 -7.78 -7.38
N CYS A 74 -8.40 -7.20 -6.18
CA CYS A 74 -8.19 -5.77 -5.96
C CYS A 74 -6.73 -5.37 -6.24
N THR A 75 -6.48 -4.31 -7.01
CA THR A 75 -5.11 -3.82 -7.24
C THR A 75 -4.61 -2.86 -6.17
N THR A 76 -5.43 -2.56 -5.14
CA THR A 76 -5.11 -1.60 -4.06
C THR A 76 -4.65 -0.22 -4.58
N CYS A 77 -5.19 0.22 -5.72
CA CYS A 77 -4.82 1.49 -6.34
C CYS A 77 -5.46 2.74 -5.71
N ALA A 78 -6.31 2.57 -4.68
CA ALA A 78 -7.04 3.63 -3.98
C ALA A 78 -7.94 4.55 -4.82
N SER A 79 -8.12 4.31 -6.12
CA SER A 79 -9.01 5.11 -6.98
C SER A 79 -10.46 5.20 -6.44
N CYS A 80 -10.94 4.15 -5.78
CA CYS A 80 -12.24 4.18 -5.11
C CYS A 80 -12.28 5.13 -3.92
N GLU A 81 -11.18 5.30 -3.19
CA GLU A 81 -11.09 6.19 -2.02
C GLU A 81 -11.15 7.66 -2.45
N GLU A 82 -10.52 8.02 -3.57
CA GLU A 82 -10.58 9.38 -4.12
C GLU A 82 -12.01 9.89 -4.36
N ILE A 83 -12.91 8.97 -4.71
CA ILE A 83 -14.31 9.27 -5.05
C ILE A 83 -15.26 8.98 -3.88
N CYS A 84 -14.94 8.02 -3.01
CA CYS A 84 -15.83 7.55 -1.96
C CYS A 84 -15.89 8.52 -0.78
N LYS A 85 -16.74 9.55 -0.89
CA LYS A 85 -17.02 10.55 0.15
C LYS A 85 -18.46 10.41 0.65
N PRO A 86 -18.77 9.42 1.50
CA PRO A 86 -20.14 9.09 1.91
C PRO A 86 -20.88 10.29 2.52
N PHE A 87 -20.18 11.20 3.21
CA PHE A 87 -20.74 12.45 3.72
C PHE A 87 -20.40 13.69 2.87
N GLY A 88 -19.31 13.68 2.10
CA GLY A 88 -18.87 14.83 1.29
C GLY A 88 -19.81 15.18 0.15
N ASN A 89 -20.49 14.20 -0.44
CA ASN A 89 -21.43 14.42 -1.54
C ASN A 89 -22.76 15.06 -1.10
N VAL A 90 -23.12 14.94 0.18
CA VAL A 90 -24.28 15.64 0.77
C VAL A 90 -23.94 17.14 0.94
N ILE A 91 -22.74 17.45 1.45
CA ILE A 91 -22.31 18.83 1.69
C ILE A 91 -22.03 19.57 0.38
N ALA A 92 -21.43 18.89 -0.61
CA ALA A 92 -21.19 19.45 -1.94
C ALA A 92 -22.49 19.84 -2.68
N LYS A 93 -23.61 19.15 -2.40
CA LYS A 93 -24.93 19.47 -2.96
C LYS A 93 -25.66 20.62 -2.25
N ILE A 94 -25.37 20.87 -0.98
CA ILE A 94 -26.10 21.84 -0.15
C ILE A 94 -25.51 23.26 -0.24
N GLY A 95 -24.21 23.41 -0.52
CA GLY A 95 -23.49 24.64 -0.12
C GLY A 95 -22.85 25.53 -1.18
N GLY A 96 -22.79 25.13 -2.45
CA GLY A 96 -21.97 25.87 -3.43
C GLY A 96 -20.47 25.86 -3.11
N SER A 97 -19.67 26.63 -3.85
CA SER A 97 -18.20 26.60 -3.80
C SER A 97 -17.59 26.96 -2.44
N ASP A 98 -18.24 27.84 -1.69
CA ASP A 98 -17.68 28.42 -0.45
C ASP A 98 -17.80 27.46 0.74
N LEU A 99 -18.81 26.58 0.71
CA LEU A 99 -18.99 25.57 1.74
C LEU A 99 -17.97 24.41 1.60
N LYS A 100 -17.39 24.22 0.40
CA LYS A 100 -16.35 23.21 0.14
C LYS A 100 -15.05 23.48 0.89
N THR A 101 -14.73 24.72 1.23
CA THR A 101 -13.48 25.09 1.91
C THR A 101 -13.65 25.28 3.42
N ILE A 102 -14.85 25.69 3.88
CA ILE A 102 -15.10 26.03 5.28
C ILE A 102 -15.53 24.80 6.10
N VAL A 103 -16.28 23.87 5.53
CA VAL A 103 -16.87 22.74 6.27
C VAL A 103 -15.90 21.61 6.59
N PRO A 104 -14.94 21.22 5.72
CA PRO A 104 -13.98 20.16 6.06
C PRO A 104 -13.12 20.44 7.30
N PRO A 105 -12.54 21.65 7.50
CA PRO A 105 -11.81 21.98 8.72
C PRO A 105 -12.68 21.97 9.98
N ILE A 106 -13.92 22.48 9.88
CA ILE A 106 -14.86 22.53 11.01
C ILE A 106 -15.27 21.12 11.42
N MET A 107 -15.67 20.27 10.48
CA MET A 107 -16.10 18.91 10.80
C MET A 107 -14.94 18.03 11.28
N SER A 108 -13.74 18.21 10.73
CA SER A 108 -12.51 17.59 11.26
C SER A 108 -12.24 18.02 12.72
N ALA A 109 -12.43 19.30 13.05
CA ALA A 109 -12.31 19.80 14.44
C ALA A 109 -13.37 19.24 15.39
N PHE A 110 -14.51 18.78 14.88
CA PHE A 110 -15.57 18.08 15.64
C PHE A 110 -15.48 16.54 15.56
N GLY A 111 -14.41 15.98 14.96
CA GLY A 111 -14.23 14.53 14.82
C GLY A 111 -15.18 13.86 13.81
N ALA A 112 -15.93 14.64 13.04
CA ALA A 112 -16.76 14.16 11.94
C ALA A 112 -15.92 14.18 10.66
N ALA A 113 -15.19 13.11 10.42
CA ALA A 113 -14.36 12.98 9.23
C ALA A 113 -15.25 12.98 7.96
N LEU A 114 -15.03 13.99 7.10
CA LEU A 114 -15.42 13.99 5.69
C LEU A 114 -14.48 13.12 4.82
N ASP A 115 -13.64 12.35 5.50
CA ASP A 115 -12.56 11.57 4.93
C ASP A 115 -13.10 10.47 4.02
N PRO A 116 -12.30 10.09 3.01
CA PRO A 116 -12.67 9.00 2.13
C PRO A 116 -12.80 7.69 2.89
N LEU A 117 -13.71 6.84 2.44
CA LEU A 117 -13.81 5.47 2.94
C LEU A 117 -12.51 4.71 2.61
N ARG A 118 -11.77 4.29 3.64
CA ARG A 118 -10.48 3.57 3.55
C ARG A 118 -10.67 2.11 3.09
N SER A 119 -11.10 1.95 1.85
CA SER A 119 -11.40 0.67 1.21
C SER A 119 -10.17 -0.23 1.06
N VAL A 120 -8.99 0.34 0.83
CA VAL A 120 -7.72 -0.38 0.71
C VAL A 120 -7.40 -1.07 2.02
N GLU A 121 -7.61 -0.42 3.16
CA GLU A 121 -7.36 -1.02 4.47
C GLU A 121 -8.30 -2.17 4.79
N ILE A 122 -9.58 -2.05 4.42
CA ILE A 122 -10.52 -3.16 4.54
C ILE A 122 -10.01 -4.36 3.72
N VAL A 123 -9.55 -4.13 2.48
CA VAL A 123 -9.00 -5.18 1.61
C VAL A 123 -7.71 -5.77 2.18
N GLU A 124 -6.77 -4.96 2.64
CA GLU A 124 -5.50 -5.42 3.23
C GLU A 124 -5.75 -6.21 4.52
N ALA A 125 -6.70 -5.80 5.34
CA ALA A 125 -7.10 -6.54 6.54
C ALA A 125 -7.73 -7.91 6.18
N MET A 126 -8.61 -7.95 5.17
CA MET A 126 -9.14 -9.23 4.66
C MET A 126 -8.06 -10.13 4.06
N ARG A 127 -7.05 -9.56 3.39
CA ARG A 127 -5.90 -10.34 2.88
C ARG A 127 -5.08 -10.90 4.02
N ALA A 128 -4.86 -10.12 5.07
CA ALA A 128 -4.10 -10.56 6.21
C ALA A 128 -4.83 -11.68 6.99
N ASP A 129 -6.16 -11.61 7.09
CA ASP A 129 -6.99 -12.75 7.52
C ASP A 129 -6.84 -13.97 6.60
N CYS A 130 -6.81 -13.77 5.28
CA CYS A 130 -6.56 -14.87 4.34
C CYS A 130 -5.17 -15.50 4.53
N VAL A 131 -4.14 -14.72 4.91
CA VAL A 131 -2.82 -15.26 5.25
C VAL A 131 -2.89 -16.10 6.52
N ASP A 132 -3.50 -15.57 7.59
CA ASP A 132 -3.65 -16.27 8.88
C ASP A 132 -4.40 -17.61 8.73
N LEU A 133 -5.35 -17.67 7.79
CA LEU A 133 -6.14 -18.85 7.46
C LEU A 133 -5.51 -19.76 6.38
N GLY A 134 -4.35 -19.40 5.82
CA GLY A 134 -3.67 -20.18 4.78
C GLY A 134 -4.35 -20.17 3.40
N LEU A 135 -5.22 -19.20 3.14
CA LEU A 135 -6.01 -19.03 1.90
C LEU A 135 -5.29 -18.22 0.80
N GLN A 136 -4.14 -17.62 1.09
CA GLN A 136 -3.32 -16.92 0.09
C GLN A 136 -2.79 -17.87 -1.01
N SER A 137 -2.47 -17.32 -2.18
CA SER A 137 -1.93 -18.09 -3.31
C SER A 137 -0.51 -18.59 -3.06
N GLU A 138 -0.11 -19.65 -3.77
CA GLU A 138 1.25 -20.22 -3.68
C GLU A 138 2.32 -19.20 -4.09
N GLN A 139 2.02 -18.32 -5.03
CA GLN A 139 2.93 -17.25 -5.46
C GLN A 139 3.17 -16.24 -4.32
N ILE A 140 2.14 -15.88 -3.57
CA ILE A 140 2.28 -14.99 -2.41
C ILE A 140 3.07 -15.69 -1.29
N LYS A 141 2.78 -16.97 -1.01
CA LYS A 141 3.56 -17.77 -0.05
C LYS A 141 5.04 -17.79 -0.42
N LYS A 142 5.35 -18.02 -1.70
CA LYS A 142 6.72 -18.06 -2.22
C LYS A 142 7.43 -16.72 -2.07
N MET A 143 6.75 -15.62 -2.40
CA MET A 143 7.28 -14.26 -2.22
C MET A 143 7.56 -13.96 -0.75
N ALA A 144 6.63 -14.31 0.15
CA ALA A 144 6.78 -14.12 1.59
C ALA A 144 7.95 -14.92 2.16
N ALA A 145 8.04 -16.20 1.83
CA ALA A 145 9.13 -17.08 2.25
C ALA A 145 10.50 -16.59 1.73
N SER A 146 10.54 -16.12 0.48
CA SER A 146 11.75 -15.53 -0.09
C SER A 146 12.15 -14.25 0.63
N THR A 147 11.19 -13.38 0.93
CA THR A 147 11.46 -12.13 1.65
C THR A 147 11.93 -12.41 3.07
N GLU A 148 11.40 -13.41 3.75
CA GLU A 148 11.87 -13.79 5.08
C GLU A 148 13.28 -14.40 5.06
N LYS A 149 13.59 -15.24 4.06
CA LYS A 149 14.88 -15.95 3.97
C LYS A 149 16.01 -15.10 3.39
N ASN A 150 15.70 -14.32 2.36
CA ASN A 150 16.67 -13.61 1.53
C ASN A 150 16.60 -12.09 1.68
N TYR A 151 15.64 -11.59 2.48
CA TYR A 151 15.38 -10.16 2.69
C TYR A 151 14.99 -9.40 1.42
N ASN A 152 14.51 -10.14 0.40
CA ASN A 152 13.98 -9.62 -0.85
C ASN A 152 12.96 -10.62 -1.46
N PRO A 153 12.00 -10.16 -2.26
CA PRO A 153 10.96 -11.02 -2.84
C PRO A 153 11.44 -11.86 -4.05
N TYR A 154 12.70 -11.76 -4.45
CA TYR A 154 13.22 -12.21 -5.74
C TYR A 154 14.06 -13.48 -5.70
N GLU A 155 14.20 -14.10 -4.52
CA GLU A 155 14.98 -15.32 -4.28
C GLU A 155 16.49 -15.15 -4.54
N GLU A 156 16.96 -13.91 -4.56
CA GLU A 156 18.37 -13.62 -4.75
C GLU A 156 19.14 -13.59 -3.43
N PRO A 157 20.40 -14.05 -3.40
CA PRO A 157 21.25 -13.92 -2.23
C PRO A 157 21.36 -12.45 -1.78
N HIS A 158 21.19 -12.21 -0.49
CA HIS A 158 21.25 -10.85 0.06
C HIS A 158 22.58 -10.14 -0.26
N ALA A 159 23.68 -10.89 -0.26
CA ALA A 159 25.02 -10.41 -0.62
C ALA A 159 25.10 -9.76 -2.02
N ASN A 160 24.16 -10.02 -2.92
CA ASN A 160 24.12 -9.41 -4.25
C ASN A 160 23.53 -7.98 -4.25
N ARG A 161 22.98 -7.47 -3.12
CA ARG A 161 22.23 -6.21 -3.07
C ARG A 161 22.99 -5.03 -3.64
N LEU A 162 24.29 -4.96 -3.40
CA LEU A 162 25.14 -3.82 -3.79
C LEU A 162 25.91 -4.05 -5.09
N LYS A 163 25.64 -5.12 -5.84
CA LYS A 163 26.30 -5.37 -7.15
C LYS A 163 26.11 -4.21 -8.13
N TRP A 164 24.99 -3.48 -8.06
CA TRP A 164 24.75 -2.31 -8.90
C TRP A 164 25.76 -1.17 -8.65
N ALA A 165 26.38 -1.11 -7.47
CA ALA A 165 27.33 -0.07 -7.09
C ALA A 165 28.79 -0.43 -7.44
N GLU A 166 29.04 -1.59 -8.06
CA GLU A 166 30.37 -1.97 -8.53
C GLU A 166 30.94 -0.91 -9.48
N GLY A 167 32.12 -0.37 -9.16
CA GLY A 167 32.75 0.71 -9.92
C GLY A 167 32.31 2.13 -9.55
N LEU A 168 31.44 2.30 -8.54
CA LEU A 168 31.11 3.59 -7.93
C LEU A 168 31.79 3.71 -6.56
N ASP A 169 32.26 4.91 -6.21
CA ASP A 169 32.90 5.20 -4.92
C ASP A 169 31.86 5.69 -3.90
N ILE A 170 30.95 4.80 -3.51
CA ILE A 170 29.85 5.10 -2.57
C ILE A 170 30.23 4.60 -1.17
N PRO A 171 30.31 5.48 -0.16
CA PRO A 171 30.63 5.07 1.19
C PRO A 171 29.49 4.25 1.82
N GLN A 172 29.81 3.48 2.85
CA GLN A 172 28.81 2.76 3.66
C GLN A 172 28.38 3.54 4.92
N THR A 173 28.90 4.75 5.10
CA THR A 173 28.61 5.63 6.24
C THR A 173 28.49 7.08 5.78
N ALA A 174 27.36 7.72 6.08
CA ALA A 174 27.13 9.14 5.88
C ALA A 174 25.94 9.60 6.74
N ASP A 175 25.76 10.91 6.88
CA ASP A 175 24.57 11.48 7.53
C ASP A 175 23.27 11.18 6.74
N THR A 176 23.39 11.04 5.42
CA THR A 176 22.30 10.69 4.51
C THR A 176 22.48 9.27 3.97
N VAL A 177 21.44 8.45 4.01
CA VAL A 177 21.42 7.12 3.40
C VAL A 177 20.48 7.09 2.21
N LEU A 178 20.94 6.52 1.11
CA LEU A 178 20.11 6.16 -0.03
C LEU A 178 19.51 4.78 0.23
N PHE A 179 18.20 4.74 0.52
CA PHE A 179 17.43 3.50 0.61
C PHE A 179 17.10 3.00 -0.79
N VAL A 180 17.80 1.95 -1.22
CA VAL A 180 17.79 1.51 -2.63
C VAL A 180 16.51 0.74 -2.94
N GLY A 181 16.06 -0.10 -2.01
CA GLY A 181 14.93 -1.01 -2.19
C GLY A 181 15.25 -2.21 -3.08
N CYS A 182 14.42 -3.25 -3.01
CA CYS A 182 14.70 -4.51 -3.70
C CYS A 182 14.69 -4.38 -5.23
N THR A 183 13.71 -3.66 -5.80
CA THR A 183 13.58 -3.56 -7.26
C THR A 183 14.81 -2.93 -7.88
N SER A 184 15.28 -1.81 -7.34
CA SER A 184 16.46 -1.11 -7.85
C SER A 184 17.76 -1.85 -7.54
N SER A 185 17.83 -2.64 -6.46
CA SER A 185 19.01 -3.48 -6.19
C SER A 185 19.14 -4.69 -7.11
N TYR A 186 18.04 -5.35 -7.48
CA TYR A 186 18.08 -6.69 -8.12
C TYR A 186 17.46 -6.77 -9.51
N ARG A 187 16.60 -5.82 -9.92
CA ARG A 187 15.85 -5.91 -11.18
C ARG A 187 16.10 -4.73 -12.12
N ARG A 188 16.08 -3.51 -11.57
CA ARG A 188 16.21 -2.25 -12.31
C ARG A 188 17.42 -1.45 -11.80
N GLN A 189 18.59 -2.08 -11.88
CA GLN A 189 19.86 -1.53 -11.36
C GLN A 189 20.24 -0.21 -11.99
N GLU A 190 19.81 0.04 -13.22
CA GLU A 190 20.00 1.32 -13.91
C GLU A 190 19.38 2.50 -13.15
N ILE A 191 18.31 2.27 -12.37
CA ILE A 191 17.67 3.32 -11.55
C ILE A 191 18.60 3.69 -10.39
N ALA A 192 19.17 2.70 -9.69
CA ALA A 192 20.09 2.94 -8.59
C ALA A 192 21.38 3.66 -9.07
N VAL A 193 21.96 3.17 -10.17
CA VAL A 193 23.16 3.79 -10.78
C VAL A 193 22.89 5.23 -11.23
N SER A 194 21.75 5.47 -11.89
CA SER A 194 21.40 6.83 -12.36
C SER A 194 21.16 7.78 -11.19
N THR A 195 20.48 7.30 -10.14
CA THR A 195 20.24 8.11 -8.94
C THR A 195 21.55 8.46 -8.24
N ALA A 196 22.45 7.49 -8.05
CA ALA A 196 23.76 7.74 -7.46
C ALA A 196 24.54 8.82 -8.21
N LYS A 197 24.60 8.73 -9.55
CA LYS A 197 25.26 9.74 -10.40
C LYS A 197 24.62 11.12 -10.29
N ILE A 198 23.29 11.20 -10.21
CA ILE A 198 22.57 12.46 -10.02
C ILE A 198 22.91 13.07 -8.66
N LEU A 199 22.91 12.27 -7.59
CA LEU A 199 23.24 12.72 -6.25
C LEU A 199 24.70 13.19 -6.15
N GLU A 200 25.64 12.46 -6.75
CA GLU A 200 27.05 12.86 -6.86
C GLU A 200 27.21 14.18 -7.62
N ALA A 201 26.56 14.32 -8.78
CA ALA A 201 26.59 15.54 -9.58
C ALA A 201 25.96 16.74 -8.86
N ALA A 202 24.97 16.49 -7.98
CA ALA A 202 24.37 17.48 -7.11
C ALA A 202 25.25 17.82 -5.88
N GLY A 203 26.39 17.16 -5.70
CA GLY A 203 27.27 17.34 -4.54
C GLY A 203 26.72 16.75 -3.25
N SER A 204 25.72 15.87 -3.33
CA SER A 204 25.13 15.21 -2.17
C SER A 204 26.03 14.10 -1.66
N LYS A 205 26.32 14.10 -0.35
CA LYS A 205 27.05 13.02 0.32
C LYS A 205 26.04 12.01 0.87
N PHE A 206 26.03 10.82 0.31
CA PHE A 206 25.15 9.75 0.74
C PHE A 206 25.91 8.43 0.92
N ALA A 207 25.32 7.53 1.69
CA ALA A 207 25.80 6.17 1.86
C ALA A 207 24.73 5.15 1.47
N VAL A 208 25.16 3.92 1.21
CA VAL A 208 24.26 2.77 1.01
C VAL A 208 24.58 1.71 2.07
N LEU A 209 23.54 1.02 2.55
CA LEU A 209 23.69 0.05 3.63
C LEU A 209 23.64 -1.38 3.09
N PRO A 210 24.70 -2.20 3.30
CA PRO A 210 24.72 -3.59 2.84
C PRO A 210 23.64 -4.48 3.47
N ASP A 211 23.22 -4.14 4.69
CA ASP A 211 22.22 -4.88 5.48
C ASP A 211 20.81 -4.27 5.38
N GLU A 212 20.56 -3.44 4.36
CA GLU A 212 19.21 -2.94 4.05
C GLU A 212 18.30 -4.08 3.59
N TRP A 213 17.21 -4.33 4.30
CA TRP A 213 16.22 -5.35 3.93
C TRP A 213 15.09 -4.77 3.07
N CYS A 214 14.21 -5.61 2.54
CA CYS A 214 12.99 -5.17 1.86
C CYS A 214 12.21 -4.14 2.68
N CYS A 215 11.56 -3.16 2.04
CA CYS A 215 10.72 -2.19 2.74
C CYS A 215 9.45 -2.83 3.36
N GLY A 216 9.08 -4.04 2.92
CA GLY A 216 7.88 -4.73 3.41
C GLY A 216 6.59 -4.38 2.66
N SER A 217 6.59 -3.39 1.77
CA SER A 217 5.41 -2.97 0.99
C SER A 217 4.66 -4.14 0.30
N PRO A 218 5.33 -5.03 -0.47
CA PRO A 218 4.64 -6.15 -1.11
C PRO A 218 3.99 -7.11 -0.10
N LEU A 219 4.58 -7.27 1.08
CA LEU A 219 4.06 -8.13 2.14
C LEU A 219 2.81 -7.52 2.78
N LEU A 220 2.83 -6.22 3.10
CA LEU A 220 1.66 -5.50 3.63
C LEU A 220 0.45 -5.63 2.69
N ARG A 221 0.65 -5.28 1.41
CA ARG A 221 -0.41 -5.30 0.40
C ARG A 221 -0.98 -6.70 0.14
N THR A 222 -0.22 -7.75 0.43
CA THR A 222 -0.65 -9.15 0.23
C THR A 222 -1.12 -9.84 1.51
N GLY A 223 -1.06 -9.15 2.65
CA GLY A 223 -1.53 -9.63 3.95
C GLY A 223 -0.48 -10.29 4.85
N ASN A 224 0.79 -10.38 4.43
CA ASN A 224 1.89 -10.94 5.23
C ASN A 224 2.46 -9.90 6.20
N VAL A 225 1.59 -9.32 7.03
CA VAL A 225 1.88 -8.14 7.87
C VAL A 225 2.99 -8.40 8.88
N ASP A 226 3.03 -9.58 9.51
CA ASP A 226 4.00 -9.85 10.58
C ASP A 226 5.44 -9.96 10.02
N ILE A 227 5.58 -10.51 8.81
CA ILE A 227 6.86 -10.52 8.09
C ILE A 227 7.22 -9.09 7.67
N ALA A 228 6.25 -8.30 7.21
CA ALA A 228 6.49 -6.90 6.86
C ALA A 228 7.01 -6.08 8.05
N GLU A 229 6.37 -6.19 9.22
CA GLU A 229 6.77 -5.51 10.45
C GLU A 229 8.19 -5.89 10.86
N LYS A 230 8.58 -7.16 10.71
CA LYS A 230 9.96 -7.62 10.93
C LYS A 230 10.95 -6.88 10.02
N MET A 231 10.65 -6.75 8.73
CA MET A 231 11.52 -6.05 7.77
C MET A 231 11.64 -4.55 8.10
N VAL A 232 10.50 -3.91 8.39
CA VAL A 232 10.45 -2.50 8.77
C VAL A 232 11.25 -2.25 10.03
N ARG A 233 11.06 -3.07 11.07
CA ARG A 233 11.78 -2.91 12.34
C ARG A 233 13.28 -3.03 12.17
N HIS A 234 13.75 -4.04 11.43
CA HIS A 234 15.18 -4.20 11.12
C HIS A 234 15.75 -2.94 10.47
N ASN A 235 15.11 -2.43 9.41
CA ASN A 235 15.58 -1.24 8.71
C ASN A 235 15.59 0.00 9.62
N VAL A 236 14.54 0.20 10.43
CA VAL A 236 14.47 1.30 11.40
C VAL A 236 15.60 1.21 12.44
N ASP A 237 15.86 0.02 12.97
CA ASP A 237 16.89 -0.20 13.98
C ASP A 237 18.30 -0.03 13.38
N LEU A 238 18.52 -0.50 12.15
CA LEU A 238 19.75 -0.28 11.39
C LEU A 238 20.02 1.21 11.17
N LEU A 239 19.01 1.99 10.75
CA LEU A 239 19.13 3.44 10.55
C LEU A 239 19.47 4.16 11.86
N LYS A 240 18.85 3.76 12.98
CA LYS A 240 19.16 4.28 14.32
C LYS A 240 20.59 3.95 14.76
N GLU A 241 21.03 2.71 14.58
CA GLU A 241 22.38 2.25 14.92
C GLU A 241 23.43 3.07 14.17
N LYS A 242 23.22 3.29 12.86
CA LYS A 242 24.12 4.07 12.01
C LYS A 242 24.00 5.59 12.21
N LYS A 243 23.09 6.06 13.08
CA LYS A 243 22.84 7.48 13.38
C LYS A 243 22.52 8.30 12.13
N VAL A 244 21.77 7.70 11.21
CA VAL A 244 21.35 8.34 9.97
C VAL A 244 20.45 9.53 10.29
N LYS A 245 20.71 10.68 9.67
CA LYS A 245 19.93 11.92 9.85
C LYS A 245 18.90 12.12 8.75
N SER A 246 19.19 11.66 7.53
CA SER A 246 18.29 11.75 6.38
C SER A 246 18.24 10.44 5.61
N LEU A 247 17.07 10.09 5.10
CA LEU A 247 16.83 8.91 4.27
C LEU A 247 16.29 9.37 2.92
N GLU A 248 17.01 9.06 1.84
CA GLU A 248 16.57 9.27 0.46
C GLU A 248 16.10 7.94 -0.11
N ALA A 249 14.81 7.81 -0.43
CA ALA A 249 14.26 6.57 -1.00
C ALA A 249 13.97 6.77 -2.49
N ILE A 250 14.39 5.80 -3.31
CA ILE A 250 14.18 5.83 -4.78
C ILE A 250 13.04 4.93 -5.26
N CYS A 251 12.48 4.15 -4.34
CA CYS A 251 11.30 3.34 -4.58
C CYS A 251 10.08 4.11 -4.09
N ALA A 252 9.04 4.19 -4.93
CA ALA A 252 7.79 4.90 -4.60
C ALA A 252 6.85 4.09 -3.67
N GLU A 253 7.35 2.98 -3.11
CA GLU A 253 6.58 2.02 -2.32
C GLU A 253 6.90 2.07 -0.83
#